data_AF-A0A847PB16-F1
#
_entry.id   AF-A0A847PB16-F1
#
_cell.length_a   1.000
_cell.length_b   1.000
_cell.length_c   1.000
_cell.angle_alpha   90.00
_cell.angle_beta   90.00
_cell.angle_gamma   90.00
#
_symmetry.space_group_name_H-M   'P 1'
#
loop_
_entity.id
_entity.type
_entity.pdbx_description
1 polymer ?
#
loop_
_entity_poly.entity_id
_entity_poly.type
_entity_poly.pdbx_seq_one_letter_code
_entity_poly.pdbx_strand_id
1 'polypeptide(L)'
;MYIQYINFQQKFVQGTEREIFRTYGKDWTISKLGNGPNWLVTKECDNIINGKSYRDDMLIFYGASRLTPDIIEKFKKDFAEGKIKLF
;
A
#
# COMPACT_ATOMS: atom_id res chain seq x y z
N MET A 1 -4.38 10.06 17.66
CA MET A 1 -4.50 9.01 16.62
C MET A 1 -3.69 9.45 15.42
N TYR A 2 -2.80 8.60 14.92
CA TYR A 2 -1.97 8.90 13.75
C TYR A 2 -2.46 8.06 12.58
N ILE A 3 -2.81 8.73 11.48
CA ILE A 3 -3.22 8.08 10.23
C ILE A 3 -2.20 8.44 9.15
N GLN A 4 -1.62 7.42 8.54
CA GLN A 4 -0.68 7.55 7.43
C GLN A 4 -1.24 6.88 6.20
N TYR A 5 -1.43 7.67 5.15
CA TYR A 5 -1.79 7.17 3.84
C TYR A 5 -0.52 6.89 3.03
N ILE A 6 -0.36 5.64 2.63
CA ILE A 6 0.67 5.21 1.69
C ILE A 6 0.05 5.29 0.30
N ASN A 7 0.66 6.07 -0.58
CA ASN A 7 0.29 6.12 -1.98
C ASN A 7 0.92 4.96 -2.75
N PHE A 8 0.26 4.58 -3.85
CA PHE A 8 0.85 3.68 -4.83
C PHE A 8 2.18 4.24 -5.33
N GLN A 9 3.21 3.40 -5.36
CA GLN A 9 4.50 3.72 -5.95
C GLN A 9 4.96 2.57 -6.82
N GLN A 10 5.54 2.88 -7.97
CA GLN A 10 6.14 1.89 -8.84
C GLN A 10 7.49 2.39 -9.34
N LYS A 11 8.49 1.52 -9.34
CA LYS A 11 9.85 1.85 -9.78
C LYS A 11 10.44 0.71 -10.59
N PHE A 12 11.16 1.08 -11.65
CA PHE A 12 12.06 0.19 -12.36
C PHE A 12 13.45 0.34 -11.74
N VAL A 13 14.01 -0.77 -11.27
CA VAL A 13 15.30 -0.78 -10.58
C VAL A 13 16.19 -1.88 -11.14
N GLN A 14 17.50 -1.69 -11.01
CA GLN A 14 18.49 -2.68 -11.40
C GLN A 14 19.25 -3.18 -10.18
N GLY A 15 19.56 -4.46 -10.14
CA GLY A 15 20.35 -5.04 -9.07
C GLY A 15 20.30 -6.55 -9.03
N THR A 16 21.10 -7.11 -8.13
CA THR A 16 21.02 -8.54 -7.80
C THR A 16 19.76 -8.83 -6.99
N GLU A 17 19.27 -10.06 -7.07
CA GLU A 17 18.10 -10.51 -6.30
C GLU A 17 18.27 -10.19 -4.81
N ARG A 18 19.43 -10.50 -4.24
CA ARG A 18 19.75 -10.21 -2.84
C ARG A 18 19.59 -8.74 -2.48
N GLU A 19 20.05 -7.82 -3.33
CA GLU A 19 19.96 -6.38 -3.08
C GLU A 19 18.51 -5.89 -3.16
N ILE A 20 17.75 -6.38 -4.14
CA ILE A 20 16.35 -5.99 -4.34
C ILE A 20 15.51 -6.47 -3.17
N PHE A 21 15.62 -7.75 -2.80
CA PHE A 21 14.87 -8.30 -1.66
C PHE A 21 15.28 -7.69 -0.33
N ARG A 22 16.57 -7.36 -0.12
CA ARG A 22 17.01 -6.64 1.09
C ARG A 22 16.43 -5.23 1.18
N THR A 23 16.32 -4.53 0.06
CA THR A 23 15.88 -3.12 0.03
C THR A 23 14.35 -2.99 0.05
N TYR A 24 13.65 -3.89 -0.63
CA TYR A 24 12.22 -3.74 -0.92
C TYR A 24 11.34 -4.86 -0.32
N GLY A 25 11.91 -6.01 0.05
CA GLY A 25 11.14 -7.25 0.30
C GLY A 25 10.18 -7.27 1.48
N LYS A 26 10.19 -6.25 2.35
CA LYS A 26 9.26 -6.16 3.49
C LYS A 26 7.91 -5.54 3.11
N ASP A 27 7.94 -4.45 2.34
CA ASP A 27 6.76 -3.59 2.14
C ASP A 27 6.43 -3.36 0.65
N TRP A 28 7.11 -4.06 -0.25
CA TRP A 28 6.93 -3.92 -1.70
C TRP A 28 6.74 -5.29 -2.34
N THR A 29 5.90 -5.31 -3.36
CA THR A 29 5.82 -6.40 -4.33
C THR A 29 7.00 -6.30 -5.29
N ILE A 30 7.73 -7.39 -5.48
CA ILE A 30 8.91 -7.45 -6.34
C ILE A 30 8.62 -8.39 -7.52
N SER A 31 8.82 -7.91 -8.75
CA SER A 31 8.68 -8.70 -9.98
C SER A 31 9.94 -8.60 -10.84
N LYS A 32 10.55 -9.75 -11.18
CA LYS A 32 11.72 -9.78 -12.06
C LYS A 32 11.31 -9.53 -13.52
N LEU A 33 12.04 -8.66 -14.21
CA LEU A 33 11.78 -8.33 -15.61
C LEU A 33 12.75 -9.09 -16.52
N GLY A 34 12.34 -10.29 -16.92
CA GLY A 34 13.12 -11.19 -17.77
C GLY A 34 14.36 -11.77 -17.08
N ASN A 35 15.36 -12.15 -17.88
CA ASN A 35 16.56 -12.82 -17.39
C ASN A 35 17.68 -11.86 -16.95
N GLY A 36 17.49 -10.55 -17.13
CA GLY A 36 18.48 -9.52 -16.79
C GLY A 36 18.43 -9.04 -15.33
N PRO A 37 19.17 -7.97 -15.00
CA PRO A 37 19.22 -7.40 -13.65
C PRO A 37 18.05 -6.45 -13.36
N ASN A 38 17.01 -6.43 -14.20
CA ASN A 38 15.91 -5.47 -14.12
C ASN A 38 14.76 -6.01 -13.26
N TRP A 39 14.20 -5.14 -12.43
CA TRP A 39 13.08 -5.46 -11.54
C TRP A 39 12.05 -4.34 -11.56
N LEU A 40 10.79 -4.73 -11.44
CA LEU A 40 9.68 -3.84 -11.14
C LEU A 40 9.35 -4.01 -9.66
N VAL A 41 9.46 -2.94 -8.90
CA VAL A 41 9.04 -2.93 -7.50
C VAL A 41 7.82 -2.03 -7.35
N THR A 42 6.79 -2.54 -6.69
CA THR A 42 5.50 -1.85 -6.51
C THR A 42 5.16 -1.80 -5.02
N LYS A 43 4.89 -0.59 -4.51
CA LYS A 43 4.28 -0.39 -3.20
C LYS A 43 2.82 -0.08 -3.42
N GLU A 44 1.97 -0.96 -2.92
CA GLU A 44 0.52 -0.79 -2.96
C GLU A 44 0.08 0.36 -2.05
N CYS A 45 -1.08 0.95 -2.36
CA CYS A 45 -1.70 1.92 -1.45
C CYS A 45 -1.96 1.28 -0.07
N ASP A 46 -1.87 2.03 1.01
CA ASP A 46 -2.23 1.51 2.34
C ASP A 46 -2.75 2.64 3.22
N ASN A 47 -3.55 2.29 4.21
CA ASN A 47 -3.94 3.16 5.29
C ASN A 47 -3.45 2.57 6.60
N ILE A 48 -2.42 3.19 7.17
CA ILE A 48 -1.80 2.76 8.41
C ILE A 48 -2.34 3.65 9.54
N ILE A 49 -2.97 3.02 10.52
CA ILE A 49 -3.47 3.70 11.72
C ILE A 49 -2.71 3.17 12.91
N ASN A 50 -2.03 4.08 13.64
CA ASN A 50 -1.20 3.74 14.80
C ASN A 50 -0.20 2.58 14.53
N GLY A 51 0.34 2.50 13.31
CA GLY A 51 1.32 1.48 12.90
C GLY A 51 0.74 0.15 12.41
N LYS A 52 -0.59 -0.02 12.42
CA LYS A 52 -1.28 -1.20 11.87
C LYS A 52 -1.86 -0.86 10.49
N SER A 53 -1.68 -1.75 9.52
CA SER A 53 -2.35 -1.66 8.21
C SER A 53 -3.82 -2.01 8.36
N TYR A 54 -4.68 -1.18 7.74
CA TYR A 54 -6.13 -1.40 7.64
C TYR A 54 -6.57 -1.60 6.18
N ARG A 55 -5.63 -1.91 5.27
CA ARG A 55 -5.94 -2.06 3.85
C ARG A 55 -7.07 -3.04 3.60
N ASP A 56 -6.94 -4.27 4.10
CA ASP A 56 -7.92 -5.32 3.83
C ASP A 56 -9.29 -4.99 4.44
N ASP A 57 -9.30 -4.46 5.66
CA ASP A 57 -10.53 -4.01 6.33
C ASP A 57 -11.23 -2.92 5.51
N MET A 58 -10.49 -1.96 4.97
CA MET A 58 -11.05 -0.92 4.09
C MET A 58 -11.58 -1.47 2.79
N LEU A 59 -10.88 -2.41 2.15
CA LEU A 59 -11.33 -3.05 0.92
C LEU A 59 -12.65 -3.80 1.14
N ILE A 60 -12.76 -4.54 2.26
CA ILE A 60 -13.98 -5.23 2.64
C ILE A 60 -15.10 -4.24 2.93
N PHE A 61 -14.84 -3.22 3.76
CA PHE A 61 -15.84 -2.23 4.17
C PHE A 61 -16.43 -1.45 2.99
N TYR A 62 -15.59 -1.07 2.03
CA TYR A 62 -16.01 -0.33 0.84
C TYR A 62 -16.42 -1.23 -0.34
N GLY A 63 -16.33 -2.55 -0.21
CA GLY A 63 -16.61 -3.50 -1.29
C GLY A 63 -15.70 -3.29 -2.51
N ALA A 64 -14.44 -2.92 -2.28
CA ALA A 64 -13.49 -2.58 -3.32
C ALA A 64 -12.41 -3.65 -3.49
N SER A 65 -11.91 -3.80 -4.72
CA SER A 65 -10.81 -4.72 -5.02
C SER A 65 -9.43 -4.07 -4.88
N ARG A 66 -9.36 -2.74 -4.84
CA ARG A 66 -8.11 -1.95 -4.73
C ARG A 66 -8.36 -0.65 -3.96
N LEU A 67 -7.33 -0.19 -3.24
CA LEU A 67 -7.36 1.11 -2.58
C LEU A 67 -7.00 2.20 -3.58
N THR A 68 -7.99 2.96 -4.01
CA THR A 68 -7.81 4.15 -4.85
C THR A 68 -7.76 5.42 -3.98
N PRO A 69 -7.21 6.53 -4.50
CA PRO A 69 -7.28 7.82 -3.82
C PRO A 69 -8.71 8.20 -3.42
N ASP A 70 -9.71 7.92 -4.25
CA ASP A 70 -11.11 8.22 -3.95
C ASP A 70 -11.66 7.45 -2.74
N ILE A 71 -11.29 6.18 -2.59
CA ILE A 71 -11.66 5.37 -1.41
C ILE A 71 -10.98 5.93 -0.15
N ILE A 72 -9.75 6.39 -0.29
CA ILE A 72 -9.00 7.02 0.82
C ILE A 72 -9.67 8.34 1.23
N GLU A 73 -10.03 9.20 0.29
CA GLU A 73 -10.75 10.45 0.58
C GLU A 73 -12.13 10.19 1.18
N LYS A 74 -12.85 9.18 0.67
CA LYS A 74 -14.11 8.74 1.25
C LYS A 74 -13.94 8.27 2.70
N PHE A 75 -12.88 7.50 2.98
CA PHE A 75 -12.54 7.08 4.34
C PHE A 75 -12.26 8.26 5.26
N LYS A 76 -11.46 9.24 4.83
CA LYS A 76 -11.21 10.45 5.63
C LYS A 76 -12.50 11.16 6.00
N LYS A 77 -13.42 11.27 5.03
CA LYS A 77 -14.74 11.90 5.22
C LYS A 77 -15.63 11.08 6.16
N ASP A 78 -15.79 9.78 5.92
CA ASP A 78 -16.63 8.92 6.75
C ASP A 78 -16.10 8.82 8.20
N PHE A 79 -14.78 8.87 8.37
CA PHE A 79 -14.14 8.95 9.68
C PHE A 79 -14.42 10.29 10.37
N ALA A 80 -14.26 11.42 9.67
CA ALA A 80 -14.54 12.76 10.21
C ALA A 80 -16.03 12.95 10.56
N GLU A 81 -16.93 12.32 9.81
CA GLU A 81 -18.38 12.30 10.05
C GLU A 81 -18.80 11.29 11.13
N GLY A 82 -17.85 10.52 11.69
CA GLY A 82 -18.10 9.55 12.77
C GLY A 82 -18.81 8.27 12.33
N LYS A 83 -18.94 8.01 11.03
CA LYS A 83 -19.51 6.77 10.47
C LYS A 83 -18.58 5.59 10.65
N ILE A 84 -17.28 5.83 10.69
CA ILE A 84 -16.25 4.84 10.98
C ILE A 84 -15.73 5.08 12.38
N LYS A 85 -15.80 4.05 13.23
CA LYS A 85 -15.16 4.04 14.54
C LYS A 85 -14.01 3.05 14.49
N LEU A 86 -12.82 3.55 14.79
CA LEU A 86 -11.62 2.73 14.94
C LEU A 86 -11.55 2.37 16.43
N PHE A 87 -11.71 1.09 16.73
CA PHE A 87 -11.64 0.53 18.08
C PHE A 87 -10.28 -0.12 18.32
#